data_AF-A0A7C9M8C0-F1
#
_entry.id   AF-A0A7C9M8C0-F1
#
_cell.length_a   1.000
_cell.length_b   1.000
_cell.length_c   1.000
_cell.angle_alpha   90.00
_cell.angle_beta   90.00
_cell.angle_gamma   90.00
#
_symmetry.space_group_name_H-M   'P 1'
#
loop_
_entity.id
_entity.type
_entity.pdbx_description
1 polymer ?
#
loop_
_entity_poly.entity_id
_entity_poly.type
_entity_poly.pdbx_seq_one_letter_code
_entity_poly.pdbx_strand_id
1 'polypeptide(L)'
;MARSKKELVEAIAAAGGETLNPDDHTAAELEAKLDELEAQAEEVATITVKVNPDKGSGSYLHPESKTAIERGGKAVEVPDDAWTQDMVAKRFLLEVRK
;
A
#
# COMPACT_ATOMS: atom_id res chain seq x y z
N MET A 1 23.08 13.44 2.12
CA MET A 1 23.29 14.44 1.05
C MET A 1 21.89 14.94 0.71
N ALA A 2 21.62 16.24 0.82
CA ALA A 2 20.34 16.79 0.39
C ALA A 2 20.25 16.66 -1.14
N ARG A 3 19.10 16.21 -1.67
CA ARG A 3 18.88 16.13 -3.12
C ARG A 3 18.84 17.54 -3.70
N SER A 4 19.36 17.72 -4.89
CA SER A 4 19.27 18.99 -5.61
C SER A 4 17.82 19.24 -6.03
N LYS A 5 17.39 20.50 -6.16
CA LYS A 5 16.03 20.82 -6.63
C LYS A 5 15.64 20.12 -7.94
N LYS A 6 16.61 20.00 -8.86
CA LYS A 6 16.42 19.28 -10.13
C LYS A 6 16.11 17.80 -9.91
N GLU A 7 16.86 17.15 -9.01
CA GLU A 7 16.64 15.74 -8.68
C GLU A 7 15.28 15.50 -8.01
N LEU A 8 14.81 16.44 -7.19
CA LEU A 8 13.49 16.37 -6.57
C LEU A 8 12.36 16.48 -7.60
N VAL A 9 12.48 17.41 -8.56
CA VAL A 9 11.51 17.54 -9.67
C VAL A 9 11.48 16.27 -10.53
N GLU A 10 12.63 15.69 -10.85
CA GLU A 10 12.70 14.44 -11.61
C GLU A 10 12.07 13.28 -10.83
N ALA A 11 12.28 13.20 -9.51
CA ALA A 11 11.65 12.20 -8.66
C ALA A 11 10.13 12.37 -8.56
N ILE A 12 9.63 13.60 -8.41
CA ILE A 12 8.19 13.91 -8.40
C ILE A 12 7.54 13.47 -9.71
N ALA A 13 8.15 13.78 -10.84
CA ALA A 13 7.65 13.36 -12.15
C ALA A 13 7.68 11.82 -12.30
N ALA A 14 8.70 11.16 -11.77
CA ALA A 14 8.81 9.69 -11.78
C ALA A 14 7.77 9.02 -10.85
N ALA A 15 7.41 9.65 -9.74
CA ALA A 15 6.36 9.21 -8.82
C ALA A 15 4.93 9.45 -9.35
N GLY A 16 4.79 9.95 -10.60
CA GLY A 16 3.49 10.21 -11.23
C GLY A 16 2.91 11.60 -10.93
N GLY A 17 3.69 12.49 -10.31
CA GLY A 17 3.34 13.89 -10.10
C GLY A 17 3.47 14.75 -11.37
N GLU A 18 2.96 15.97 -11.30
CA GLU A 18 3.08 16.94 -12.41
C GLU A 18 4.52 17.43 -12.60
N THR A 19 4.91 17.76 -13.83
CA THR A 19 6.25 18.31 -14.11
C THR A 19 6.34 19.75 -13.59
N LEU A 20 7.11 19.94 -12.51
CA LEU A 20 7.32 21.25 -11.88
C LEU A 20 8.60 21.91 -12.38
N ASN A 21 8.66 23.24 -12.36
CA ASN A 21 9.90 23.96 -12.61
C ASN A 21 10.69 24.11 -11.28
N PRO A 22 11.95 23.66 -11.18
CA PRO A 22 12.71 23.73 -9.93
C PRO A 22 12.99 25.15 -9.44
N ASP A 23 12.92 26.16 -10.31
CA ASP A 23 13.13 27.56 -9.92
C ASP A 23 11.90 28.22 -9.29
N ASP A 24 10.70 27.72 -9.60
CA ASP A 24 9.42 28.22 -9.09
C ASP A 24 9.07 27.68 -7.70
N HIS A 25 9.84 26.70 -7.20
CA HIS A 25 9.61 26.04 -5.92
C HIS A 25 10.87 26.00 -5.04
N THR A 26 10.66 25.99 -3.73
CA THR A 26 11.74 25.74 -2.77
C THR A 26 12.05 24.24 -2.67
N ALA A 27 13.26 23.90 -2.24
CA ALA A 27 13.64 22.49 -2.04
C ALA A 27 12.71 21.79 -1.03
N ALA A 28 12.29 22.51 0.01
CA ALA A 28 11.37 21.99 1.04
C ALA A 28 9.98 21.70 0.48
N GLU A 29 9.46 22.53 -0.43
CA GLU A 29 8.16 22.28 -1.08
C GLU A 29 8.22 21.06 -2.02
N LEU A 30 9.32 20.89 -2.74
CA LEU A 30 9.53 19.74 -3.62
C LEU A 30 9.73 18.44 -2.81
N GLU A 31 10.45 18.49 -1.70
CA GLU A 31 10.53 17.35 -0.76
C GLU A 31 9.15 17.01 -0.22
N ALA A 32 8.40 17.98 0.30
CA ALA A 32 7.05 17.74 0.82
C ALA A 32 6.10 17.14 -0.23
N LYS A 33 6.16 17.58 -1.49
CA LYS A 33 5.37 16.99 -2.58
C LYS A 33 5.80 15.57 -2.93
N LEU A 34 7.10 15.30 -2.91
CA LEU A 34 7.61 13.95 -3.14
C LEU A 34 7.17 13.02 -2.01
N ASP A 35 7.33 13.43 -0.76
CA ASP A 35 6.85 12.69 0.42
C ASP A 35 5.33 12.46 0.35
N GLU A 36 4.54 13.44 -0.09
CA GLU A 36 3.08 13.28 -0.24
C GLU A 36 2.72 12.30 -1.37
N LEU A 37 3.46 12.28 -2.47
CA LEU A 37 3.26 11.32 -3.57
C LEU A 37 3.71 9.91 -3.16
N GLU A 38 4.85 9.80 -2.47
CA GLU A 38 5.33 8.54 -1.91
C GLU A 38 4.35 8.02 -0.84
N ALA A 39 3.82 8.88 0.04
CA ALA A 39 2.80 8.52 1.01
C ALA A 39 1.45 8.15 0.39
N GLN A 40 1.04 8.79 -0.72
CA GLN A 40 -0.15 8.38 -1.47
C GLN A 40 0.05 7.06 -2.21
N ALA A 41 1.25 6.79 -2.72
CA ALA A 41 1.61 5.48 -3.25
C ALA A 41 1.68 4.41 -2.14
N GLU A 42 2.03 4.82 -0.92
CA GLU A 42 2.05 3.98 0.29
C GLU A 42 0.71 3.95 1.04
N GLU A 43 -0.31 4.70 0.60
CA GLU A 43 -1.70 4.55 1.06
C GLU A 43 -2.30 3.30 0.40
N VAL A 44 -1.68 2.17 0.69
CA VAL A 44 -2.17 0.86 0.32
C VAL A 44 -3.48 0.68 1.07
N ALA A 45 -4.59 0.64 0.33
CA ALA A 45 -5.90 0.41 0.94
C ALA A 45 -5.80 -0.82 1.86
N THR A 46 -5.99 -0.62 3.16
CA THR A 46 -5.92 -1.73 4.11
C THR A 46 -7.29 -2.40 4.14
N ILE A 47 -7.29 -3.70 3.93
CA ILE A 47 -8.50 -4.52 4.06
C ILE A 47 -8.40 -5.37 5.32
N THR A 48 -9.54 -5.51 6.00
CA THR A 48 -9.66 -6.42 7.13
C THR A 48 -10.08 -7.79 6.63
N VAL A 49 -9.27 -8.80 6.91
CA VAL A 49 -9.43 -10.13 6.33
C VAL A 49 -9.50 -11.20 7.41
N LYS A 50 -10.39 -12.19 7.19
CA LYS A 50 -10.53 -13.36 8.06
C LYS A 50 -10.76 -14.61 7.24
N VAL A 51 -10.08 -15.68 7.63
CA VAL A 51 -10.22 -17.01 7.00
C VAL A 51 -11.57 -17.62 7.40
N ASN A 52 -12.40 -17.90 6.40
CA ASN A 52 -13.71 -18.51 6.56
C ASN A 52 -13.57 -19.90 7.22
N PRO A 53 -14.28 -20.18 8.32
CA PRO A 53 -14.21 -21.47 9.01
C PRO A 53 -14.72 -22.64 8.16
N ASP A 54 -15.52 -22.49 7.12
CA ASP A 54 -16.06 -23.63 6.35
C ASP A 54 -15.17 -24.09 5.20
N LYS A 55 -14.16 -23.29 4.86
CA LYS A 55 -13.18 -23.63 3.84
C LYS A 55 -11.96 -24.21 4.58
N GLY A 56 -11.36 -25.29 4.03
CA GLY A 56 -10.09 -26.01 4.35
C GLY A 56 -9.19 -25.67 5.57
N SER A 57 -8.45 -26.66 6.06
CA SER A 57 -7.52 -26.54 7.20
C SER A 57 -6.20 -25.84 6.81
N GLY A 58 -5.85 -24.71 7.44
CA GLY A 58 -4.52 -24.10 7.30
C GLY A 58 -4.42 -22.69 7.90
N SER A 59 -3.18 -22.24 8.12
CA SER A 59 -2.81 -20.84 8.40
C SER A 59 -2.32 -20.19 7.10
N TYR A 60 -2.79 -18.98 6.80
CA TYR A 60 -2.43 -18.25 5.59
C TYR A 60 -1.46 -17.13 5.93
N LEU A 61 -0.44 -16.91 5.10
CA LEU A 61 0.52 -15.82 5.29
C LEU A 61 0.29 -14.78 4.21
N HIS A 62 0.08 -13.52 4.61
CA HIS A 62 0.03 -12.41 3.67
C HIS A 62 1.43 -12.22 3.02
N PRO A 63 1.53 -12.15 1.68
CA PRO A 63 2.81 -12.18 0.98
C PRO A 63 3.71 -10.99 1.29
N GLU A 64 3.16 -9.79 1.49
CA GLU A 64 3.96 -8.58 1.72
C GLU A 64 4.10 -8.22 3.19
N SER A 65 2.97 -8.01 3.88
CA SER A 65 2.97 -7.71 5.33
C SER A 65 3.48 -8.86 6.21
N LYS A 66 3.65 -10.08 5.67
CA LYS A 66 4.04 -11.30 6.41
C LYS A 66 3.14 -11.59 7.62
N THR A 67 1.91 -11.09 7.61
CA THR A 67 0.93 -11.31 8.66
C THR A 67 0.34 -12.71 8.53
N ALA A 68 0.37 -13.48 9.62
CA ALA A 68 -0.25 -14.80 9.69
C ALA A 68 -1.75 -14.66 10.00
N ILE A 69 -2.58 -15.43 9.28
CA ILE A 69 -4.03 -15.34 9.29
C ILE A 69 -4.58 -16.72 9.56
N GLU A 70 -5.16 -16.88 10.74
CA GLU A 70 -5.62 -18.17 11.23
C GLU A 70 -7.12 -18.36 10.98
N ARG A 71 -7.50 -19.60 10.68
CA ARG A 71 -8.90 -20.01 10.55
C ARG A 71 -9.65 -19.79 11.86
N GLY A 72 -10.79 -19.11 11.79
CA GLY A 72 -11.63 -18.86 12.96
C GLY A 72 -11.08 -17.82 13.95
N GLY A 73 -9.87 -17.28 13.70
CA GLY A 73 -9.24 -16.25 14.54
C GLY A 73 -9.87 -14.87 14.42
N LYS A 74 -9.20 -13.86 14.97
CA LYS A 74 -9.57 -12.46 14.76
C LYS A 74 -9.24 -12.04 13.32
N ALA A 75 -10.03 -11.14 12.77
CA ALA A 75 -9.68 -10.54 11.49
C ALA A 75 -8.43 -9.67 11.68
N VAL A 76 -7.57 -9.63 10.67
CA VAL A 76 -6.35 -8.81 10.68
C VAL A 76 -6.38 -7.81 9.54
N GLU A 77 -5.74 -6.66 9.74
CA GLU A 77 -5.57 -5.65 8.69
C GLU A 77 -4.36 -6.02 7.83
N VAL A 78 -4.57 -6.05 6.51
CA VAL A 78 -3.51 -6.29 5.53
C VAL A 78 -3.61 -5.30 4.37
N PRO A 79 -2.50 -4.98 3.71
CA PRO A 79 -2.51 -4.24 2.44
C PRO A 79 -3.32 -5.00 1.36
N ASP A 80 -4.18 -4.31 0.61
CA ASP A 80 -5.03 -4.90 -0.45
C ASP A 80 -4.25 -5.18 -1.75
N ASP A 81 -3.17 -4.46 -2.00
CA ASP A 81 -2.39 -4.54 -3.26
C ASP A 81 -1.86 -5.94 -3.57
N ALA A 82 -1.55 -6.72 -2.54
CA ALA A 82 -0.96 -8.03 -2.71
C ALA A 82 -1.99 -9.16 -2.90
N TRP A 83 -3.27 -8.91 -2.62
CA TRP A 83 -4.34 -9.91 -2.73
C TRP A 83 -5.35 -9.55 -3.81
N THR A 84 -5.40 -10.36 -4.86
CA THR A 84 -6.43 -10.19 -5.89
C THR A 84 -7.84 -10.48 -5.32
N GLN A 85 -8.87 -9.81 -5.84
CA GLN A 85 -10.28 -10.15 -5.54
C GLN A 85 -10.58 -11.63 -5.73
N ASP A 86 -9.92 -12.28 -6.70
CA ASP A 86 -9.99 -13.73 -6.90
C ASP A 86 -9.37 -14.54 -5.76
N MET A 87 -8.30 -14.08 -5.12
CA MET A 87 -7.72 -14.72 -3.93
C MET A 87 -8.65 -14.58 -2.72
N VAL A 88 -9.23 -13.40 -2.55
CA VAL A 88 -10.26 -13.11 -1.54
C VAL A 88 -11.49 -14.03 -1.76
N ALA A 89 -11.99 -14.10 -3.00
CA ALA A 89 -13.20 -14.83 -3.37
C ALA A 89 -13.02 -16.36 -3.47
N LYS A 90 -11.98 -16.85 -4.16
CA LYS A 90 -11.73 -18.29 -4.34
C LYS A 90 -11.15 -18.93 -3.09
N ARG A 91 -10.41 -18.16 -2.29
CA ARG A 91 -9.47 -18.74 -1.32
C ARG A 91 -9.52 -18.12 0.09
N PHE A 92 -10.73 -18.02 0.65
CA PHE A 92 -11.00 -18.08 2.09
C PHE A 92 -11.11 -16.75 2.84
N LEU A 93 -10.99 -15.58 2.22
CA LEU A 93 -10.91 -14.33 3.00
C LEU A 93 -12.21 -13.57 2.78
N LEU A 94 -13.10 -13.61 3.76
CA LEU A 94 -14.24 -12.69 3.75
C LEU A 94 -13.64 -11.31 4.03
N GLU A 95 -13.65 -10.45 3.03
CA GLU A 95 -13.38 -9.03 3.23
C GLU A 95 -14.44 -8.49 4.20
N VAL A 96 -14.00 -8.05 5.38
CA VAL A 96 -14.88 -7.43 6.36
C VAL A 96 -14.85 -5.93 6.09
N ARG A 97 -15.62 -5.48 5.09
CA ARG A 97 -15.86 -4.04 4.88
C ARG A 97 -16.71 -3.53 6.05
N LYS A 98 -16.26 -2.43 6.68
CA LYS A 98 -17.07 -1.66 7.63
C LYS A 98 -18.07 -0.79 6.90
#